data_AF-A0A4R6MDZ8-F1
#
_entry.id   AF-A0A4R6MDZ8-F1
#
_cell.length_a   1.000
_cell.length_b   1.000
_cell.length_c   1.000
_cell.angle_alpha   90.00
_cell.angle_beta   90.00
_cell.angle_gamma   90.00
#
_symmetry.space_group_name_H-M   'P 1'
#
loop_
_entity.id
_entity.type
_entity.pdbx_description
1 polymer ?
#
loop_
_entity_poly.entity_id
_entity_poly.type
_entity_poly.pdbx_seq_one_letter_code
_entity_poly.pdbx_strand_id
1 'polypeptide(L)' 'MEASDKYSEALMNGEVFKRAKVLKRHHPSKRKEVASHIKAGDLYYTVYTLVSNECSAHMIKRTQGKY' A
#
# COMPACT_ATOMS: atom_id res chain seq x y z
N MET A 1 6.55 0.77 -5.84
CA MET A 1 6.25 -0.06 -4.65
C MET A 1 6.65 0.70 -3.41
N GLU A 2 7.89 1.19 -3.34
CA GLU A 2 8.39 2.07 -2.26
C GLU A 2 7.46 3.26 -1.93
N ALA A 3 6.89 3.94 -2.92
CA ALA A 3 5.92 5.02 -2.69
C ALA A 3 4.66 4.57 -1.92
N SER A 4 4.15 3.36 -2.20
CA SER A 4 3.01 2.79 -1.48
C SER A 4 3.41 2.40 -0.05
N ASP A 5 4.59 1.80 0.10
CA ASP A 5 5.12 1.36 1.39
C ASP A 5 5.32 2.56 2.32
N LYS A 6 6.08 3.59 1.90
CA LYS A 6 6.29 4.83 2.68
C LYS A 6 4.98 5.51 3.07
N TYR A 7 4.04 5.60 2.12
CA TYR A 7 2.74 6.19 2.40
C TYR A 7 1.96 5.37 3.43
N SER A 8 2.01 4.04 3.34
CA SER A 8 1.28 3.14 4.23
C SER A 8 1.88 3.08 5.64
N GLU A 9 3.21 3.14 5.77
CA GLU A 9 3.91 3.27 7.05
C GLU A 9 3.49 4.56 7.77
N ALA A 10 3.54 5.69 7.07
CA ALA A 10 3.12 6.97 7.61
C ALA A 10 1.63 6.99 8.00
N LEU A 11 0.77 6.38 7.19
CA LEU A 11 -0.67 6.32 7.45
C LEU A 11 -1.02 5.46 8.68
N MET A 12 -0.32 4.34 8.86
CA MET A 12 -0.65 3.35 9.90
C MET A 12 0.20 3.49 11.15
N ASN A 13 1.21 4.37 11.13
CA ASN A 13 2.25 4.48 12.16
C ASN A 13 2.84 3.09 12.51
N GLY A 14 3.28 2.38 11.47
CA GLY A 14 3.79 1.02 11.57
C GLY A 14 4.85 0.73 10.52
N GLU A 15 5.31 -0.52 10.47
CA GLU A 15 6.45 -0.94 9.65
C GLU A 15 6.02 -1.93 8.57
N VAL A 16 6.66 -1.85 7.40
CA VAL A 16 6.46 -2.84 6.33
C VAL A 16 7.12 -4.16 6.73
N PHE A 17 6.30 -5.18 6.97
CA PHE A 17 6.83 -6.53 7.26
C PHE A 17 6.94 -7.41 6.00
N LYS A 18 6.32 -6.99 4.89
CA LYS A 18 6.37 -7.67 3.60
C LYS A 18 6.28 -6.67 2.47
N ARG A 19 7.20 -6.79 1.51
CA ARG A 19 7.29 -5.90 0.35
C ARG A 19 5.96 -5.78 -0.38
N ALA A 20 5.59 -4.54 -0.74
CA ALA A 20 4.39 -4.29 -1.53
C ALA A 20 4.35 -5.08 -2.84
N LYS A 21 3.14 -5.38 -3.30
CA LYS A 21 2.89 -6.03 -4.60
C LYS A 21 1.93 -5.22 -5.44
N VAL A 22 2.22 -5.12 -6.74
CA VAL A 22 1.29 -4.56 -7.72
C VAL A 22 0.20 -5.59 -8.00
N LEU A 23 -1.06 -5.23 -7.79
CA LEU A 23 -2.20 -6.11 -8.04
C LEU A 23 -2.88 -5.82 -9.36
N LYS A 24 -2.96 -4.54 -9.75
CA LYS A 24 -3.63 -4.11 -10.98
C LYS A 24 -2.92 -2.91 -11.60
N ARG A 25 -2.99 -2.81 -12.92
CA ARG A 25 -2.67 -1.59 -13.67
C ARG A 25 -3.95 -1.09 -14.35
N HIS A 26 -4.33 0.15 -14.08
CA HIS A 26 -5.51 0.78 -14.65
C HIS A 26 -5.19 1.39 -16.01
N HIS A 27 -6.05 1.17 -17.00
CA HIS A 27 -6.02 1.85 -18.29
C HIS A 27 -7.18 2.85 -18.39
N PRO A 28 -7.00 4.02 -19.05
CA PRO A 28 -5.77 4.48 -19.73
C PRO A 28 -4.75 5.17 -18.80
N SER A 29 -5.13 5.48 -17.55
CA SER A 29 -4.34 6.31 -16.62
C SER A 29 -2.97 5.75 -16.21
N LYS A 30 -2.69 4.47 -16.51
CA LYS A 30 -1.47 3.72 -16.16
C LYS A 30 -1.20 3.62 -14.65
N ARG A 31 -2.11 4.10 -13.78
CA ARG A 31 -2.00 4.00 -12.32
C ARG A 31 -1.98 2.54 -11.89
N LYS A 32 -1.22 2.24 -10.84
CA LYS A 32 -1.06 0.89 -10.29
C LYS A 32 -1.79 0.79 -8.97
N GLU A 33 -2.66 -0.20 -8.82
CA GLU A 33 -3.14 -0.62 -7.51
C GLU A 33 -2.06 -1.47 -6.85
N VAL A 34 -1.58 -1.03 -5.68
CA VAL A 34 -0.48 -1.64 -4.94
C VAL A 34 -0.97 -2.00 -3.55
N ALA A 35 -0.70 -3.24 -3.13
CA ALA A 35 -0.96 -3.69 -1.77
C ALA A 35 0.34 -3.67 -0.95
N SER A 36 0.36 -2.86 0.10
CA SER A 36 1.43 -2.77 1.11
C SER A 36 1.00 -3.51 2.37
N HIS A 37 1.94 -4.20 3.02
CA HIS A 37 1.67 -5.01 4.20
C HIS A 37 2.36 -4.42 5.42
N ILE A 38 1.58 -3.86 6.33
CA ILE A 38 2.06 -3.08 7.48
C ILE A 38 1.73 -3.77 8.79
N LYS A 39 2.69 -3.81 9.71
CA LYS A 39 2.49 -4.22 11.09
C LYS A 39 2.49 -2.97 11.97
N ALA A 40 1.44 -2.76 12.75
CA ALA A 40 1.34 -1.66 13.70
C ALA A 40 0.97 -2.24 15.07
N GLY A 41 1.96 -2.31 15.98
CA GLY A 41 1.84 -3.07 17.23
C GLY A 41 1.61 -4.56 16.95
N ASP A 42 0.55 -5.11 17.54
CA ASP A 42 0.14 -6.52 17.35
C ASP A 42 -0.80 -6.74 16.16
N LEU A 43 -1.11 -5.67 15.41
CA LEU A 43 -2.08 -5.69 14.33
C LEU A 43 -1.39 -5.70 12.97
N TYR A 44 -1.94 -6.51 12.05
CA TYR A 44 -1.45 -6.64 10.69
C TYR A 44 -2.47 -6.06 9.72
N TYR A 45 -1.99 -5.25 8.79
CA TYR A 45 -2.82 -4.54 7.82
C TYR A 45 -2.32 -4.78 6.41
N THR A 46 -3.27 -4.82 5.47
CA THR A 46 -2.99 -4.63 4.05
C THR A 46 -3.61 -3.31 3.62
N VAL A 47 -2.76 -2.39 3.16
CA VAL A 47 -3.14 -1.07 2.67
C VAL A 47 -3.06 -1.10 1.15
N TYR A 48 -4.14 -0.75 0.48
CA TYR A 48 -4.21 -0.69 -0.97
C TYR A 48 -4.12 0.77 -1.40
N THR A 49 -3.16 1.08 -2.26
CA THR A 49 -2.95 2.42 -2.78
C THR A 49 -3.05 2.46 -4.31
N LEU A 50 -3.47 3.59 -4.88
CA LEU A 50 -3.22 3.92 -6.27
C LEU A 50 -1.90 4.69 -6.36
N VAL A 51 -0.94 4.13 -7.09
CA VAL A 51 0.35 4.76 -7.38
C VAL A 51 0.34 5.28 -8.81
N SER A 52 0.62 6.58 -8.98
CA SER A 52 0.76 7.22 -10.28
C SER A 52 2.13 6.98 -10.93
N ASN A 53 2.33 7.48 -12.14
CA ASN A 53 3.65 7.46 -12.79
C ASN A 53 4.66 8.43 -12.14
N GLU A 54 4.17 9.42 -11.38
CA GLU A 54 4.98 10.38 -10.62
C GLU A 54 5.33 9.85 -9.23
N CYS A 55 5.10 8.55 -8.97
CA CYS A 55 5.29 7.93 -7.65
C CYS A 55 4.44 8.56 -6.54
N SER A 56 3.36 9.26 -6.86
CA SER A 56 2.36 9.69 -5.87
C SER A 56 1.44 8.53 -5.50
N ALA A 57 1.30 8.26 -4.21
CA ALA A 57 0.47 7.19 -3.67
C ALA A 57 -0.73 7.78 -2.92
N HIS A 58 -1.91 7.22 -3.17
CA HIS A 58 -3.14 7.57 -2.45
C HIS A 58 -3.86 6.31 -1.98
N MET A 59 -4.30 6.30 -0.73
CA MET A 59 -5.09 5.20 -0.19
C MET A 59 -6.40 4.99 -0.97
N ILE A 60 -6.73 3.74 -1.24
CA ILE A 60 -8.06 3.32 -1.72
C ILE A 60 -8.84 2.65 -0.59
N LYS A 61 -8.19 1.72 0.11
CA LYS A 61 -8.80 0.90 1.18
C LYS A 61 -7.72 0.33 2.10
N ARG A 62 -8.11 -0.02 3.33
CA ARG A 62 -7.33 -0.86 4.24
C ARG A 62 -8.15 -2.04 4.71
N THR A 63 -7.48 -3.16 4.91
CA THR A 63 -8.06 -4.34 5.54
C THR A 63 -7.14 -4.76 6.67
N GLN A 64 -7.70 -5.04 7.85
CA GLN A 64 -6.96 -5.72 8.90
C GLN A 64 -6.83 -7.19 8.48
N GLY A 65 -5.60 -7.62 8.20
CA GLY A 65 -5.31 -9.02 7.91
C GLY A 65 -5.14 -9.78 9.22
N LYS A 66 -5.74 -10.96 9.35
CA LYS A 66 -5.15 -12.00 10.20
C LYS A 66 -3.96 -12.53 9.40
N TYR A 67 -2.75 -12.12 9.77
CA TYR A 67 -1.54 -12.69 9.22
C TYR A 67 -1.07 -13.85 10.09
#